data_AF-A0A3N5U607-F1
#
_entry.id   AF-A0A3N5U607-F1
#
_cell.length_a   1.000
_cell.length_b   1.000
_cell.length_c   1.000
_cell.angle_alpha   90.00
_cell.angle_beta   90.00
_cell.angle_gamma   90.00
#
_symmetry.space_group_name_H-M   'P 1'
#
loop_
_entity.id
_entity.type
_entity.pdbx_description
1 polymer ?
#
loop_
_entity_poly.entity_id
_entity_poly.type
_entity_poly.pdbx_seq_one_letter_code
_entity_poly.pdbx_strand_id
1 'polypeptide(L)' 'MTLNATWFSHACFLFESSKAKILVDPFITGNPMAPVKADNVHA' A
#
# COMPACT_ATOMS: atom_id res chain seq x y z
N MET A 1 -0.10 -19.23 8.32
CA MET A 1 0.24 -18.25 7.28
C MET A 1 -0.50 -16.97 7.59
N THR A 2 0.18 -15.84 7.60
CA THR A 2 -0.41 -14.54 7.93
C THR A 2 -0.30 -13.64 6.72
N LEU A 3 -1.38 -12.94 6.40
CA LEU A 3 -1.44 -11.88 5.41
C LEU A 3 -1.64 -10.56 6.14
N ASN A 4 -0.74 -9.61 5.94
CA ASN A 4 -0.89 -8.25 6.45
C ASN A 4 -1.50 -7.38 5.36
N ALA A 5 -2.46 -6.55 5.73
CA ALA A 5 -3.05 -5.56 4.85
C ALA A 5 -2.87 -4.17 5.47
N THR A 6 -2.27 -3.27 4.70
CA THR A 6 -2.11 -1.86 5.06
C THR A 6 -2.94 -1.02 4.11
N TRP A 7 -3.76 -0.12 4.65
CA TRP A 7 -4.58 0.80 3.86
C TRP A 7 -3.91 2.18 3.77
N PHE A 8 -3.80 2.71 2.55
CA PHE A 8 -3.15 3.99 2.26
C PHE A 8 -4.15 5.07 1.80
N SER A 9 -5.42 4.99 2.20
CA SER A 9 -6.53 5.83 1.71
C SER A 9 -7.10 5.42 0.35
N HIS A 10 -8.29 5.93 0.01
CA HIS A 10 -9.06 5.58 -1.19
C HIS A 10 -9.20 4.04 -1.31
N ALA A 11 -8.87 3.49 -2.46
CA ALA A 11 -8.76 2.06 -2.73
C ALA A 11 -7.30 1.57 -2.76
N CYS A 12 -6.34 2.34 -2.22
CA CYS A 12 -4.92 1.98 -2.18
C CYS A 12 -4.62 1.05 -1.00
N PHE A 13 -4.19 -0.17 -1.30
CA PHE A 13 -3.85 -1.19 -0.29
C PHE A 13 -2.53 -1.88 -0.62
N LEU A 14 -1.75 -2.14 0.43
CA LEU A 14 -0.58 -3.01 0.38
C LEU A 14 -0.90 -4.32 1.10
N PHE A 15 -0.78 -5.42 0.37
CA PHE A 15 -0.88 -6.76 0.91
C PHE A 15 0.50 -7.39 1.00
N GLU A 16 0.87 -7.87 2.19
CA GLU A 16 2.20 -8.45 2.44
C GLU A 16 2.06 -9.85 3.03
N SER A 17 2.76 -10.79 2.42
CA SER A 17 2.93 -12.15 2.90
C SER A 17 4.42 -12.49 2.99
N SER A 18 4.76 -13.68 3.47
CA SER A 18 6.14 -14.16 3.46
C SER A 18 6.74 -14.37 2.07
N LYS A 19 5.92 -14.37 1.00
CA LYS A 19 6.36 -14.68 -0.37
C LYS A 19 6.37 -13.49 -1.31
N ALA A 20 5.49 -12.52 -1.07
CA ALA A 20 5.25 -11.42 -1.98
C ALA A 20 4.61 -10.24 -1.26
N LYS A 21 4.80 -9.07 -1.86
CA LYS A 21 4.06 -7.86 -1.56
C LYS A 21 3.32 -7.41 -2.82
N ILE A 22 2.11 -6.91 -2.66
CA ILE A 22 1.26 -6.48 -3.77
C ILE A 22 0.64 -5.16 -3.39
N LEU A 23 0.91 -4.13 -4.20
CA LEU A 23 0.27 -2.82 -4.09
C LEU A 23 -0.89 -2.75 -5.09
N VAL A 24 -2.09 -2.44 -4.59
CA VAL A 24 -3.32 -2.33 -5.38
C VAL A 24 -3.75 -0.87 -5.43
N ASP A 25 -4.12 -0.39 -6.61
CA ASP A 25 -4.52 1.01 -6.90
C ASP A 25 -3.55 2.03 -6.28
N PRO A 26 -2.32 2.19 -6.82
CA PRO A 26 -1.25 2.96 -6.19
C PRO A 26 -1.44 4.50 -6.26
N PHE A 27 -2.63 4.98 -5.91
CA PHE A 27 -2.96 6.40 -5.79
C PHE A 27 -2.41 6.99 -4.48
N ILE A 28 -1.10 7.22 -4.47
CA ILE A 28 -0.36 7.81 -3.33
C ILE A 28 0.01 9.26 -3.63
N THR A 29 0.68 9.53 -4.76
CA THR A 29 1.03 10.90 -5.15
C THR A 29 -0.24 11.69 -5.53
N GLY A 30 -0.44 12.83 -4.88
CA GLY A 30 -1.64 13.66 -5.08
C GLY A 30 -2.85 13.22 -4.24
N ASN A 31 -2.76 12.13 -3.49
CA ASN A 31 -3.79 11.73 -2.53
C ASN A 31 -3.58 12.49 -1.21
N PRO A 32 -4.49 13.41 -0.82
CA PRO A 32 -4.31 14.24 0.37
C PRO A 32 -4.42 13.45 1.68
N MET A 33 -4.98 12.24 1.62
CA MET A 33 -5.18 11.36 2.76
C MET A 33 -4.19 10.19 2.79
N ALA A 34 -3.29 10.09 1.79
CA ALA A 34 -2.25 9.07 1.83
C ALA A 34 -1.31 9.34 3.01
N PRO A 35 -1.10 8.37 3.92
CA PRO A 35 -0.29 8.58 5.11
C PRO A 35 1.22 8.58 4.83
N VAL A 36 1.61 8.21 3.61
CA VAL A 36 3.00 8.04 3.17
C VAL A 36 3.20 8.65 1.78
N LYS A 37 4.46 8.94 1.42
CA LYS A 37 4.84 9.29 0.05
C LYS A 37 5.04 8.03 -0.78
N ALA A 38 4.83 8.12 -2.11
CA ALA A 38 4.96 6.99 -3.02
C ALA A 38 6.35 6.33 -2.93
N ASP A 39 7.42 7.14 -2.83
CA ASP A 39 8.81 6.65 -2.73
C ASP A 39 9.09 5.84 -1.45
N ASN A 40 8.22 5.92 -0.43
CA ASN A 40 8.37 5.17 0.81
C ASN A 40 7.67 3.80 0.78
N VAL A 41 6.95 3.47 -0.29
CA VAL A 41 6.21 2.20 -0.41
C VAL A 41 7.01 1.23 -1.28
N HIS A 42 7.45 0.13 -0.67
CA HIS A 42 8.15 -0.96 -1.37
C HIS A 42 7.25 -2.19 -1.45
N ALA A 43 6.80 -2.51 -2.65
CA ALA A 43 6.01 -3.70 -2.97
C ALA A 43 6.73 -4.54 -4.03
#